data_AF-R9JY22-F1
#
_entry.id   AF-R9JY22-F1
#
_cell.length_a   1.000
_cell.length_b   1.000
_cell.length_c   1.000
_cell.angle_alpha   90.00
_cell.angle_beta   90.00
_cell.angle_gamma   90.00
#
_symmetry.space_group_name_H-M   'P 1'
#
loop_
_entity.id
_entity.type
_entity.pdbx_description
1 polymer ?
#
loop_
_entity_poly.entity_id
_entity_poly.type
_entity_poly.pdbx_seq_one_letter_code
_entity_poly.pdbx_strand_id
1 'polypeptide(L)'
;MLYSLFAPMWRTNDTLRKLLKEVLGYNDAEITQMESEHFCRNVANNLTIEQAKDITKIFSDNDFQIYLNDGRGSEGAIAWNQLGIDWADEPPKDHYCDKPLVSREQLADLSIPKKIDPPIKESLFNTKPVIECPYCHSVDTKKITSASKVVNTAIFGILGTKRYKQWHCNNCNSDF
;
A
#
# COMPACT_ATOMS: atom_id res chain seq x y z
N MET A 1 -8.53 -22.83 3.99
CA MET A 1 -8.79 -21.52 4.63
C MET A 1 -9.01 -20.52 3.52
N LEU A 2 -9.97 -19.61 3.67
CA LEU A 2 -10.23 -18.56 2.70
C LEU A 2 -9.69 -17.24 3.25
N TYR A 3 -9.25 -16.38 2.34
CA TYR A 3 -8.61 -15.12 2.67
C TYR A 3 -9.31 -13.95 1.98
N SER A 4 -9.06 -12.76 2.52
CA SER A 4 -9.44 -11.47 1.94
C SER A 4 -8.19 -10.67 1.61
N LEU A 5 -8.36 -9.71 0.72
CA LEU A 5 -7.34 -8.74 0.34
C LEU A 5 -7.78 -7.36 0.81
N PHE A 6 -6.96 -6.76 1.66
CA PHE A 6 -7.20 -5.44 2.25
C PHE A 6 -6.31 -4.38 1.62
N ALA A 7 -6.88 -3.21 1.31
CA ALA A 7 -6.21 -2.15 0.56
C ALA A 7 -6.16 -0.81 1.33
N PRO A 8 -5.15 -0.50 2.15
CA PRO A 8 -5.02 0.83 2.78
C PRO A 8 -4.44 1.86 1.79
N MET A 9 -5.05 2.02 0.62
CA MET A 9 -4.52 2.86 -0.44
C MET A 9 -5.03 4.30 -0.32
N TRP A 10 -4.18 5.20 0.19
CA TRP A 10 -4.48 6.62 0.34
C TRP A 10 -4.28 7.43 -0.95
N ARG A 11 -3.56 6.87 -1.92
CA ARG A 11 -3.19 7.52 -3.19
C ARG A 11 -3.80 6.75 -4.34
N THR A 12 -4.59 7.45 -5.15
CA THR A 12 -5.19 6.91 -6.37
C THR A 12 -4.58 7.55 -7.60
N ASN A 13 -4.39 6.77 -8.65
CA ASN A 13 -3.94 7.22 -9.96
C ASN A 13 -4.55 6.31 -11.05
N ASP A 14 -4.27 6.60 -12.31
CA ASP A 14 -4.80 5.84 -13.44
C ASP A 14 -4.37 4.36 -13.43
N THR A 15 -3.15 4.07 -12.97
CA THR A 15 -2.67 2.69 -12.83
C THR A 15 -3.51 1.91 -11.82
N LEU A 16 -3.82 2.47 -10.65
CA LEU A 16 -4.66 1.80 -9.65
C LEU A 16 -6.06 1.53 -10.21
N ARG A 17 -6.68 2.54 -10.84
CA ARG A 17 -8.01 2.38 -11.46
C ARG A 17 -8.00 1.28 -12.51
N LYS A 18 -6.95 1.22 -13.33
CA LYS A 18 -6.75 0.19 -14.35
C LYS A 18 -6.66 -1.21 -13.72
N LEU A 19 -5.83 -1.39 -12.68
CA LEU A 19 -5.68 -2.68 -12.00
C LEU A 19 -7.01 -3.14 -11.35
N LEU A 20 -7.74 -2.23 -10.70
CA LEU A 20 -9.03 -2.55 -10.11
C LEU A 20 -10.06 -3.01 -11.16
N LYS A 21 -10.01 -2.45 -12.37
CA LYS A 21 -10.87 -2.87 -13.49
C LYS A 21 -10.42 -4.19 -14.11
N GLU A 22 -9.16 -4.29 -14.51
CA GLU A 22 -8.64 -5.45 -15.26
C GLU A 22 -8.50 -6.69 -14.37
N VAL A 23 -7.91 -6.52 -13.19
CA VAL A 23 -7.56 -7.63 -12.29
C VAL A 23 -8.76 -8.04 -11.44
N LEU A 24 -9.49 -7.08 -10.88
CA LEU A 24 -10.61 -7.35 -9.97
C LEU A 24 -11.99 -7.25 -10.63
N GLY A 25 -12.15 -6.50 -11.71
CA GLY A 25 -13.46 -6.37 -12.39
C GLY A 25 -14.38 -5.31 -11.79
N TYR A 26 -13.85 -4.37 -11.02
CA TYR A 26 -14.61 -3.21 -10.55
C TYR A 26 -14.96 -2.26 -11.71
N ASN A 27 -16.11 -1.60 -11.63
CA ASN A 27 -16.48 -0.53 -12.55
C ASN A 27 -16.11 0.86 -12.01
N ASP A 28 -16.24 1.90 -12.84
CA ASP A 28 -15.87 3.27 -12.46
C ASP A 28 -16.65 3.81 -11.26
N ALA A 29 -17.95 3.49 -11.13
CA ALA A 29 -18.77 3.98 -10.03
C ALA A 29 -18.35 3.33 -8.70
N GLU A 30 -18.07 2.02 -8.72
CA GLU A 30 -17.55 1.28 -7.58
C GLU A 30 -16.18 1.80 -7.15
N ILE A 31 -15.29 2.07 -8.10
CA ILE A 31 -13.96 2.64 -7.83
C ILE A 31 -14.09 4.04 -7.22
N THR A 32 -14.96 4.89 -7.74
CA THR A 32 -15.20 6.22 -7.16
C THR A 32 -15.76 6.14 -5.74
N GLN A 33 -16.61 5.15 -5.46
CA GLN A 33 -17.06 4.91 -4.08
C GLN A 33 -15.88 4.50 -3.18
N MET A 34 -15.04 3.55 -3.61
CA MET A 34 -13.87 3.13 -2.83
C MET A 34 -12.85 4.26 -2.62
N GLU A 35 -12.65 5.12 -3.62
CA GLU A 35 -11.82 6.32 -3.54
C GLU A 35 -12.32 7.28 -2.44
N SER A 36 -13.64 7.47 -2.34
CA SER A 36 -14.24 8.30 -1.29
C SER A 36 -14.02 7.75 0.12
N GLU A 37 -13.78 6.44 0.23
CA GLU A 37 -13.48 5.73 1.49
C GLU A 37 -11.96 5.56 1.74
N HIS A 38 -11.13 6.15 0.88
CA HIS A 38 -9.67 6.00 0.86
C HIS A 38 -9.21 4.53 0.81
N PHE A 39 -9.96 3.70 0.07
CA PHE A 39 -9.76 2.26 -0.14
C PHE A 39 -9.66 1.37 1.10
N CYS A 40 -9.70 1.93 2.31
CA CYS A 40 -9.35 1.28 3.56
C CYS A 40 -10.43 0.27 4.03
N ARG A 41 -10.58 -0.81 3.25
CA ARG A 41 -11.48 -1.94 3.38
C ARG A 41 -10.94 -3.13 2.57
N ASN A 42 -11.62 -4.26 2.65
CA ASN A 42 -11.34 -5.38 1.74
C ASN A 42 -11.75 -5.02 0.31
N VAL A 43 -10.98 -5.46 -0.68
CA VAL A 43 -11.24 -5.31 -2.13
C VAL A 43 -11.54 -6.64 -2.82
N ALA A 44 -11.19 -7.75 -2.17
CA ALA A 44 -11.59 -9.09 -2.57
C ALA A 44 -11.68 -9.99 -1.33
N ASN A 45 -12.57 -10.97 -1.37
CA ASN A 45 -12.91 -11.87 -0.27
C ASN A 45 -13.00 -13.31 -0.78
N ASN A 46 -12.99 -14.27 0.14
CA ASN A 46 -13.21 -15.68 -0.18
C ASN A 46 -12.21 -16.23 -1.22
N LEU A 47 -10.93 -15.85 -1.08
CA LEU A 47 -9.86 -16.27 -1.98
C LEU A 47 -9.10 -17.47 -1.43
N THR A 48 -8.65 -18.35 -2.33
CA THR A 48 -7.56 -19.28 -2.01
C THR A 48 -6.23 -18.53 -1.83
N ILE A 49 -5.25 -19.16 -1.19
CA ILE A 49 -3.93 -18.52 -1.00
C ILE A 49 -3.23 -18.21 -2.32
N GLU A 50 -3.34 -19.10 -3.32
CA GLU A 50 -2.75 -18.89 -4.65
C GLU A 50 -3.42 -17.74 -5.38
N GLN A 51 -4.76 -17.66 -5.36
CA GLN A 51 -5.48 -16.51 -5.95
C GLN A 51 -5.10 -15.19 -5.29
N ALA A 52 -5.04 -15.16 -3.95
CA ALA A 52 -4.65 -13.97 -3.22
C ALA A 52 -3.21 -13.55 -3.57
N LYS A 53 -2.31 -14.52 -3.70
CA LYS A 53 -0.90 -14.30 -4.06
C LYS A 53 -0.77 -13.71 -5.46
N ASP A 54 -1.43 -14.30 -6.45
CA ASP A 54 -1.37 -13.85 -7.85
C ASP A 54 -1.88 -12.41 -7.99
N ILE A 55 -2.98 -12.10 -7.32
CA ILE A 55 -3.52 -10.74 -7.28
C ILE A 55 -2.55 -9.80 -6.57
N THR A 56 -2.11 -10.12 -5.34
CA THR A 56 -1.22 -9.23 -4.58
C THR A 56 0.09 -8.96 -5.33
N LYS A 57 0.66 -9.95 -6.01
CA LYS A 57 1.87 -9.76 -6.81
C LYS A 57 1.65 -8.70 -7.90
N ILE A 58 0.55 -8.77 -8.66
CA ILE A 58 0.26 -7.78 -9.71
C ILE A 58 0.20 -6.36 -9.15
N PHE A 59 -0.45 -6.16 -8.00
CA PHE A 59 -0.51 -4.85 -7.37
C PHE A 59 0.87 -4.41 -6.84
N SER A 60 1.64 -5.33 -6.24
CA SER A 60 3.00 -5.08 -5.77
C SER A 60 3.94 -4.65 -6.91
N ASP A 61 3.90 -5.34 -8.05
CA ASP A 61 4.68 -5.02 -9.26
C ASP A 61 4.38 -3.59 -9.78
N ASN A 62 3.25 -2.99 -9.38
CA ASN A 62 2.83 -1.62 -9.71
C ASN A 62 2.91 -0.65 -8.53
N ASP A 63 3.71 -0.95 -7.50
CA ASP A 63 3.87 -0.13 -6.29
C ASP A 63 2.60 0.04 -5.44
N PHE A 64 1.61 -0.86 -5.57
CA PHE A 64 0.41 -0.88 -4.74
C PHE A 64 0.44 -1.99 -3.71
N GLN A 65 0.42 -1.61 -2.44
CA GLN A 65 0.42 -2.57 -1.35
C GLN A 65 -1.00 -3.01 -1.00
N ILE A 66 -1.27 -4.30 -1.20
CA ILE A 66 -2.48 -5.01 -0.74
C ILE A 66 -2.05 -6.10 0.23
N TYR A 67 -2.80 -6.24 1.32
CA TYR A 67 -2.47 -7.15 2.41
C TYR A 67 -3.39 -8.34 2.43
N LEU A 68 -2.80 -9.52 2.64
CA LEU A 68 -3.55 -10.73 2.94
C LEU A 68 -4.19 -10.62 4.32
N ASN A 69 -5.45 -11.01 4.42
CA ASN A 69 -6.20 -11.04 5.66
C ASN A 69 -6.97 -12.36 5.81
N ASP A 70 -7.05 -12.92 7.01
CA ASP A 70 -7.82 -14.15 7.27
C ASP A 70 -9.27 -13.94 7.71
N GLY A 71 -9.75 -12.69 7.66
CA GLY A 71 -11.12 -12.31 8.03
C GLY A 71 -11.28 -11.85 9.49
N ARG A 72 -10.22 -11.88 10.31
CA ARG A 72 -10.26 -11.38 11.70
C ARG A 72 -10.06 -9.85 11.81
N GLY A 73 -10.37 -9.11 10.75
CA GLY A 73 -10.26 -7.65 10.71
C GLY A 73 -8.83 -7.19 10.98
N SER A 74 -8.65 -6.26 11.92
CA SER A 74 -7.34 -5.67 12.22
C SER A 74 -6.26 -6.63 12.65
N GLU A 75 -6.62 -7.75 13.27
CA GLU A 75 -5.68 -8.75 13.78
C GLU A 75 -5.40 -9.86 12.76
N GLY A 76 -6.16 -9.87 11.66
CA GLY A 76 -6.09 -10.90 10.63
C GLY A 76 -5.06 -10.64 9.53
N ALA A 77 -4.30 -9.54 9.60
CA ALA A 77 -3.30 -9.21 8.59
C ALA A 77 -2.14 -10.22 8.63
N ILE A 78 -1.86 -10.85 7.49
CA ILE A 78 -0.82 -11.87 7.36
C ILE A 78 0.24 -11.35 6.40
N ALA A 79 1.51 -11.38 6.83
CA ALA A 79 2.62 -11.08 5.96
C ALA A 79 2.96 -12.30 5.10
N TRP A 80 3.22 -12.11 3.81
CA TRP A 80 3.51 -13.19 2.87
C TRP A 80 4.74 -14.03 3.28
N ASN A 81 5.75 -13.39 3.86
CA ASN A 81 6.93 -14.08 4.38
C ASN A 81 6.63 -15.03 5.56
N GLN A 82 5.57 -14.78 6.35
CA GLN A 82 5.13 -15.70 7.41
C GLN A 82 4.59 -17.01 6.83
N LEU A 83 4.18 -16.99 5.57
CA LEU A 83 3.75 -18.16 4.81
C LEU A 83 4.90 -18.80 3.99
N GLY A 84 6.13 -18.30 4.16
CA GLY A 84 7.28 -18.73 3.36
C GLY A 84 7.22 -18.31 1.90
N ILE A 85 6.37 -17.32 1.59
CA ILE A 85 6.19 -16.80 0.23
C ILE A 85 6.97 -15.49 0.12
N ASP A 86 7.95 -15.50 -0.78
CA ASP A 86 8.72 -14.34 -1.20
C ASP A 86 8.69 -14.25 -2.72
N TRP A 87 8.75 -13.05 -3.27
CA TRP A 87 8.74 -12.83 -4.70
C TRP A 87 9.62 -11.64 -5.07
N ALA A 88 10.23 -11.73 -6.26
CA ALA A 88 10.85 -10.59 -6.88
C ALA A 88 9.77 -9.73 -7.57
N ASP A 89 9.94 -8.41 -7.49
CA ASP A 89 9.12 -7.48 -8.25
C ASP A 89 9.42 -7.64 -9.74
N GLU A 90 8.37 -7.77 -10.55
CA GLU A 90 8.45 -7.72 -12.00
C GLU A 90 8.12 -6.30 -12.48
N PRO A 91 8.66 -5.85 -13.63
CA PRO A 91 8.26 -4.57 -14.20
C PRO A 91 6.75 -4.56 -14.53
N PRO A 92 6.07 -3.41 -14.34
CA PRO A 92 4.69 -3.22 -14.75
C PRO A 92 4.42 -3.62 -16.20
N LYS A 93 3.25 -4.22 -16.44
CA LYS A 93 2.79 -4.64 -17.77
C LYS A 93 1.69 -3.72 -18.27
N ASP A 94 1.65 -3.54 -19.59
CA ASP A 94 0.60 -2.74 -20.25
C ASP A 94 -0.77 -3.43 -20.23
N HIS A 95 -0.84 -4.73 -19.92
CA HIS A 95 -2.08 -5.47 -19.78
C HIS A 95 -1.86 -6.67 -18.88
N TYR A 96 -2.82 -6.95 -17.99
CA TYR A 96 -2.72 -8.07 -17.06
C TYR A 96 -3.71 -9.19 -17.38
N CYS A 97 -4.99 -8.86 -17.60
CA CYS A 97 -6.04 -9.87 -17.65
C CYS A 97 -7.13 -9.49 -18.65
N ASP A 98 -7.48 -10.41 -19.56
CA ASP A 98 -8.66 -10.27 -20.44
C ASP A 98 -9.99 -10.44 -19.69
N LYS A 99 -9.93 -11.18 -18.56
CA LYS A 99 -11.04 -11.43 -17.66
C LYS A 99 -10.54 -11.26 -16.22
N PRO A 100 -11.34 -10.67 -15.32
CA PRO A 100 -10.96 -10.54 -13.92
C PRO A 100 -10.55 -11.87 -13.28
N LEU A 101 -9.57 -11.81 -12.38
CA LEU A 101 -9.08 -12.96 -11.63
C LEU A 101 -10.04 -13.42 -10.52
N VAL A 102 -11.03 -12.59 -10.20
CA VAL A 102 -12.07 -12.85 -9.21
C VAL A 102 -13.46 -12.70 -9.81
N SER A 103 -14.41 -13.43 -9.25
CA SER A 103 -15.83 -13.32 -9.57
C SER A 103 -16.48 -12.14 -8.82
N ARG A 104 -17.65 -11.70 -9.28
CA ARG A 104 -18.35 -10.56 -8.63
C ARG A 104 -18.74 -10.83 -7.19
N GLU A 105 -19.00 -12.10 -6.86
CA GLU A 105 -19.35 -12.57 -5.52
C GLU A 105 -18.17 -12.50 -4.54
N GLN A 106 -16.94 -12.44 -5.08
CA GLN A 106 -15.72 -12.29 -4.30
C GLN A 106 -15.34 -10.82 -4.09
N LEU A 107 -15.99 -9.87 -4.77
CA LEU A 107 -15.74 -8.45 -4.54
C LEU A 107 -16.30 -8.00 -3.19
N ALA A 108 -15.77 -6.88 -2.71
CA ALA A 108 -16.32 -6.24 -1.53
C ALA A 108 -17.74 -5.74 -1.78
N ASP A 109 -18.65 -6.01 -0.84
CA ASP A 109 -20.00 -5.44 -0.87
C ASP A 109 -19.94 -3.96 -0.49
N LEU A 110 -19.93 -3.10 -1.51
CA LEU A 110 -19.87 -1.65 -1.33
C LEU A 110 -21.16 -1.06 -0.75
N SER A 111 -22.27 -1.80 -0.72
CA SER A 111 -23.48 -1.34 -0.03
C SER A 111 -23.32 -1.35 1.50
N ILE A 112 -22.39 -2.17 2.00
CA ILE A 112 -22.05 -2.24 3.42
C ILE A 112 -21.11 -1.08 3.77
N PRO A 113 -21.49 -0.22 4.73
CA PRO A 113 -20.58 0.80 5.25
C PRO A 113 -19.34 0.14 5.84
N LYS A 114 -18.17 0.73 5.60
CA LYS A 114 -16.84 0.34 6.13
C LYS A 114 -16.79 -0.06 7.62
N LYS A 115 -17.80 0.30 8.44
CA LYS A 115 -17.88 0.01 9.88
C LYS A 115 -18.03 -1.47 10.25
N ILE A 116 -18.46 -2.36 9.35
CA ILE A 116 -18.73 -3.77 9.69
C ILE A 116 -17.45 -4.63 9.68
N ASP A 117 -16.41 -4.21 8.97
CA ASP A 117 -15.08 -4.83 9.09
C ASP A 117 -14.32 -4.13 10.24
N PRO A 118 -13.81 -4.84 11.26
CA PRO A 118 -13.00 -4.20 12.28
C PRO A 118 -11.85 -3.46 11.59
N PRO A 119 -11.77 -2.12 11.71
CA PRO A 119 -10.85 -1.33 10.91
C PRO A 119 -9.45 -1.80 11.23
N ILE A 120 -8.73 -2.31 10.22
CA ILE A 120 -7.31 -2.54 10.39
C ILE A 120 -6.68 -1.20 10.71
N LYS A 121 -6.19 -1.06 11.95
CA LYS A 121 -5.60 0.21 12.38
C LYS A 121 -4.49 0.53 11.39
N GLU A 122 -4.55 1.72 10.80
CA GLU A 122 -3.55 2.26 9.88
C GLU A 122 -2.11 2.12 10.42
N SER A 123 -1.96 2.09 11.75
CA SER A 123 -0.71 1.79 12.45
C SER A 123 -0.11 0.40 12.19
N LEU A 124 -0.89 -0.63 11.82
CA LEU A 124 -0.38 -1.97 11.48
C LEU A 124 0.32 -2.00 10.12
N PHE A 125 -0.02 -1.09 9.23
CA PHE A 125 0.52 -0.99 7.87
C PHE A 125 1.55 0.12 7.72
N ASN A 126 1.88 0.80 8.81
CA ASN A 126 3.04 1.66 8.86
C ASN A 126 4.31 0.79 8.97
N THR A 127 4.59 -0.01 7.94
CA THR A 127 5.89 -0.62 7.64
C THR A 127 6.89 0.44 7.16
N LYS A 128 6.83 1.66 7.72
CA LYS A 128 7.98 2.55 7.63
C LYS A 128 9.09 1.84 8.40
N PRO A 129 10.26 1.58 7.79
CA PRO A 129 11.37 1.06 8.56
C PRO A 129 11.56 1.98 9.76
N VAL A 130 11.71 1.40 10.95
CA VAL A 130 11.98 2.16 12.16
C VAL A 130 13.39 2.72 11.99
N ILE A 131 13.48 3.95 11.47
CA ILE A 131 14.74 4.63 11.27
C ILE A 131 15.06 5.41 12.54
N GLU A 132 16.03 4.89 13.27
CA GLU A 132 16.54 5.51 14.48
C GLU A 132 17.56 6.61 14.12
N CYS A 133 17.40 7.78 14.74
CA CYS A 133 18.34 8.88 14.59
C CYS A 133 19.68 8.55 15.26
N PRO A 134 20.82 8.56 14.54
CA PRO A 134 22.13 8.21 15.11
C PRO A 134 22.64 9.23 16.14
N TYR A 135 21.98 10.39 16.26
CA TYR A 135 22.39 11.47 17.16
C TYR A 135 21.65 11.49 18.48
N CYS A 136 20.36 11.13 18.48
CA CYS A 136 19.50 11.24 19.65
C CYS A 136 18.68 9.98 19.94
N HIS A 137 18.86 8.92 19.14
CA HIS A 137 18.16 7.64 19.28
C HIS A 137 16.64 7.72 19.18
N SER A 138 16.09 8.86 18.72
CA SER A 138 14.67 9.00 18.46
C SER A 138 14.28 8.28 17.17
N VAL A 139 13.13 7.62 17.21
CA VAL A 139 12.48 7.00 16.04
C VAL A 139 11.48 7.95 15.36
N ASP A 140 11.30 9.16 15.90
CA ASP A 140 10.47 10.21 15.30
C ASP A 140 11.21 10.88 14.13
N THR A 141 11.25 10.17 13.01
CA THR A 141 11.96 10.56 11.80
C THR A 141 11.02 10.62 10.59
N LYS A 142 11.31 11.53 9.66
CA LYS A 142 10.57 11.69 8.39
C LYS A 142 11.52 11.65 7.20
N LYS A 143 11.09 11.06 6.09
CA LYS A 143 11.87 11.01 4.85
C LYS A 143 11.98 12.43 4.25
N ILE A 144 13.18 12.84 3.89
CA ILE A 144 13.41 14.11 3.20
C ILE A 144 12.90 13.96 1.77
N THR A 145 11.90 14.76 1.39
CA THR A 145 11.30 14.71 0.06
C THR A 145 12.25 15.28 -1.01
N SER A 146 12.13 14.79 -2.25
CA SER A 146 12.91 15.31 -3.38
C SER A 146 12.74 16.81 -3.58
N ALA A 147 11.53 17.33 -3.34
CA ALA A 147 11.27 18.78 -3.35
C ALA A 147 12.12 19.53 -2.32
N SER A 148 12.26 19.01 -1.10
CA SER A 148 13.09 19.63 -0.05
C SER A 148 14.58 19.64 -0.41
N LYS A 149 15.04 18.61 -1.13
CA LYS A 149 16.42 18.56 -1.65
C LYS A 149 16.65 19.60 -2.73
N VAL A 150 15.73 19.73 -3.68
CA VAL A 150 15.79 20.73 -4.75
C VAL A 150 15.79 22.15 -4.18
N VAL A 151 14.92 22.44 -3.21
CA VAL A 151 14.90 23.76 -2.53
C VAL A 151 16.23 24.03 -1.82
N ASN A 152 16.80 23.05 -1.11
CA ASN A 152 18.09 23.23 -0.45
C ASN A 152 19.23 23.50 -1.44
N THR A 153 19.26 22.78 -2.57
CA THR A 153 20.21 23.02 -3.65
C THR A 153 19.96 24.36 -4.35
N ALA A 154 18.72 24.82 -4.48
CA ALA A 154 18.41 26.12 -5.05
C ALA A 154 18.87 27.29 -4.17
N ILE A 155 18.76 27.16 -2.83
CA ILE A 155 19.13 28.21 -1.88
C ILE A 155 20.64 28.21 -1.59
N PHE A 156 21.26 27.03 -1.44
CA PHE A 156 22.65 26.90 -0.98
C PHE A 156 23.61 26.37 -2.06
N GLY A 157 23.14 26.15 -3.28
CA GLY A 157 23.96 25.64 -4.39
C GLY A 157 24.61 24.29 -4.06
N ILE A 158 25.88 24.15 -4.44
CA ILE A 158 26.69 22.94 -4.18
C ILE A 158 26.97 22.73 -2.68
N LEU A 159 26.87 23.79 -1.86
CA LEU A 159 27.06 23.73 -0.41
C LEU A 159 25.84 23.12 0.32
N GLY A 160 24.73 22.87 -0.39
CA GLY A 160 23.56 22.20 0.16
C GLY A 160 23.85 20.75 0.57
N THR A 161 23.83 20.46 1.86
CA THR A 161 24.15 19.14 2.43
C THR A 161 22.99 18.14 2.33
N LYS A 162 21.76 18.62 2.10
CA LYS A 162 20.54 17.78 2.10
C LYS A 162 20.44 16.81 0.93
N ARG A 163 21.22 17.00 -0.14
CA ARG A 163 21.25 16.09 -1.30
C ARG A 163 21.64 14.65 -0.91
N TYR A 164 22.54 14.50 0.06
CA TYR A 164 23.09 13.21 0.50
C TYR A 164 22.32 12.58 1.67
N LYS A 165 21.40 13.31 2.29
CA LYS A 165 20.66 12.86 3.47
C LYS A 165 19.32 12.27 3.06
N GLN A 166 18.87 11.23 3.76
CA GLN A 166 17.61 10.54 3.45
C GLN A 166 16.51 10.87 4.46
N TRP A 167 16.89 11.12 5.72
CA TRP A 167 15.97 11.24 6.84
C TRP A 167 16.21 12.52 7.63
N HIS A 168 15.14 13.04 8.21
CA HIS A 168 15.14 14.17 9.13
C HIS A 168 14.58 13.71 10.47
N CYS A 169 15.30 13.94 11.56
CA CYS A 169 14.81 13.70 12.91
C CYS A 169 14.00 14.90 13.39
N ASN A 170 12.73 14.71 13.74
CA ASN A 170 11.89 15.80 14.26
C ASN A 170 12.27 16.17 15.71
N ASN A 171 12.91 15.26 16.45
CA ASN A 171 13.31 15.50 17.84
C ASN A 171 14.55 16.41 17.98
N CYS A 172 15.59 16.16 17.18
CA CYS A 172 16.86 16.92 17.24
C CYS A 172 17.10 17.81 16.01
N ASN A 173 16.14 17.90 15.09
CA ASN A 173 16.18 18.70 13.86
C ASN A 173 17.38 18.40 12.93
N SER A 174 17.97 17.21 13.03
CA SER A 174 19.15 16.82 12.25
C SER A 174 18.76 16.02 11.00
N ASP A 175 19.46 16.28 9.89
CA ASP A 175 19.34 15.54 8.63
C ASP A 175 20.45 14.46 8.54
N PHE A 176 20.09 13.19 8.31
CA PHE A 176 21.03 12.06 8.22
C PHE A 176 20.78 11.09 7.05
#